data_AF-A0A9X3ZK95-F1
#
_entry.id   AF-A0A9X3ZK95-F1
#
_cell.length_a   1.000
_cell.length_b   1.000
_cell.length_c   1.000
_cell.angle_alpha   90.00
_cell.angle_beta   90.00
_cell.angle_gamma   90.00
#
_symmetry.space_group_name_H-M   'P 1'
#
loop_
_entity.id
_entity.type
_entity.pdbx_description
1 polymer ?
#
loop_
_entity_poly.entity_id
_entity_poly.type
_entity_poly.pdbx_seq_one_letter_code
_entity_poly.pdbx_strand_id
1 'polypeptide(L)'
;MFTFLSPELAYALILACAMIWFFAGHAMDGIMGTIGFGVFGNMIVMATGQALGMILVDMAGLPLNSMQVLVAASLLGAFGALLLLALLKQIFLRI
;
A
#
# COMPACT_ATOMS: atom_id res chain seq x y z
N MET A 1 -4.68 13.47 -14.62
CA MET A 1 -4.02 12.53 -15.56
C MET A 1 -4.90 11.31 -15.88
N PHE A 2 -6.24 11.44 -15.92
CA PHE A 2 -7.17 10.35 -16.27
C PHE A 2 -8.34 10.81 -17.17
N THR A 3 -8.23 11.98 -17.80
CA THR A 3 -9.32 12.63 -18.57
C THR A 3 -9.69 11.92 -19.88
N PHE A 4 -9.01 10.84 -20.25
CA PHE A 4 -9.27 10.04 -21.45
C PHE A 4 -9.81 8.62 -21.17
N LEU A 5 -10.02 8.27 -19.90
CA LEU A 5 -10.59 6.97 -19.53
C LEU A 5 -12.11 7.03 -19.57
N SER A 6 -12.73 6.06 -20.25
CA SER A 6 -14.17 5.88 -20.12
C SER A 6 -14.50 5.56 -18.65
N PRO A 7 -15.66 6.01 -18.13
CA PRO A 7 -16.05 5.76 -16.74
C PRO A 7 -15.98 4.28 -16.38
N GLU A 8 -16.38 3.40 -17.30
CA GLU A 8 -16.37 1.95 -17.13
C GLU A 8 -14.96 1.42 -16.89
N LEU A 9 -13.99 1.88 -17.67
CA LEU A 9 -12.59 1.48 -17.52
C LEU A 9 -11.96 2.03 -16.23
N ALA A 10 -12.35 3.24 -15.82
CA ALA A 10 -11.93 3.80 -14.54
C ALA A 10 -12.47 2.97 -13.36
N TYR A 11 -13.75 2.59 -13.36
CA TYR A 11 -14.32 1.71 -12.33
C TYR A 11 -13.66 0.33 -12.31
N ALA A 12 -13.41 -0.25 -13.48
CA ALA A 12 -12.73 -1.54 -13.59
C ALA A 12 -11.32 -1.50 -12.99
N LEU A 13 -10.55 -0.43 -13.25
CA LEU A 13 -9.21 -0.24 -12.67
C LEU A 13 -9.26 -0.09 -11.15
N ILE A 14 -10.21 0.71 -10.62
CA ILE A 14 -10.37 0.87 -9.17
C ILE A 14 -10.69 -0.47 -8.50
N LEU A 15 -11.62 -1.25 -9.09
CA LEU A 15 -11.97 -2.58 -8.59
C LEU A 15 -10.77 -3.53 -8.64
N ALA A 16 -10.02 -3.54 -9.75
CA ALA A 16 -8.82 -4.35 -9.87
C ALA A 16 -7.77 -4.00 -8.80
N CYS A 17 -7.52 -2.70 -8.58
CA CYS A 17 -6.63 -2.24 -7.51
C CYS A 17 -7.11 -2.69 -6.13
N ALA A 18 -8.41 -2.53 -5.84
CA ALA A 18 -9.00 -2.96 -4.57
C ALA A 18 -8.84 -4.48 -4.36
N MET A 19 -9.05 -5.29 -5.41
CA MET A 19 -8.85 -6.74 -5.35
C MET A 19 -7.40 -7.12 -5.10
N ILE A 20 -6.45 -6.49 -5.82
CA ILE A 20 -5.00 -6.72 -5.61
C ILE A 20 -4.63 -6.44 -4.15
N TRP A 21 -5.11 -5.32 -3.61
CA TRP A 21 -4.86 -4.97 -2.23
C TRP A 21 -5.48 -5.93 -1.23
N PHE A 22 -6.68 -6.42 -1.51
CA PHE A 22 -7.33 -7.44 -0.69
C PHE A 22 -6.50 -8.74 -0.64
N PHE A 23 -6.04 -9.24 -1.78
CA PHE A 23 -5.19 -10.44 -1.82
C PHE A 23 -3.85 -10.22 -1.12
N ALA A 24 -3.22 -9.07 -1.33
CA ALA A 24 -1.98 -8.73 -0.63
C ALA A 24 -2.22 -8.66 0.90
N GLY A 25 -3.31 -8.02 1.34
CA GLY A 25 -3.68 -7.95 2.75
C GLY A 25 -3.93 -9.34 3.35
N HIS A 26 -4.57 -10.23 2.58
CA HIS A 26 -4.82 -11.60 3.00
C HIS A 26 -3.54 -12.43 3.11
N ALA A 27 -2.63 -12.30 2.15
CA ALA A 27 -1.32 -12.95 2.20
C ALA A 27 -0.51 -12.47 3.42
N MET A 28 -0.51 -11.16 3.69
CA MET A 28 0.19 -10.61 4.85
C MET A 28 -0.44 -11.03 6.18
N ASP A 29 -1.76 -11.21 6.23
CA ASP A 29 -2.41 -11.74 7.42
C ASP A 29 -1.95 -13.17 7.75
N GLY A 30 -1.79 -14.01 6.72
CA GLY A 30 -1.22 -15.35 6.88
C GLY A 30 0.23 -15.37 7.38
N ILE A 31 1.03 -14.36 7.01
CA ILE A 31 2.45 -14.26 7.42
C ILE A 31 2.58 -13.66 8.83
N MET A 32 1.85 -12.58 9.11
CA MET A 32 2.01 -11.80 10.34
C MET A 32 1.17 -12.35 11.50
N GLY A 33 0.10 -13.10 11.21
CA GLY A 33 -0.83 -13.59 12.22
C GLY A 33 -1.31 -12.48 13.16
N THR A 34 -1.21 -12.71 14.47
CA THR A 34 -1.68 -11.78 15.51
C THR A 34 -0.89 -10.47 15.57
N ILE A 35 0.31 -10.41 14.98
CA ILE A 35 1.14 -9.20 14.93
C ILE A 35 0.54 -8.19 13.92
N GLY A 36 -0.10 -8.69 12.85
CA GLY A 36 -0.73 -7.86 11.83
C GLY A 36 -2.06 -7.22 12.26
N PHE A 37 -2.76 -6.62 11.32
CA PHE A 37 -4.03 -5.92 11.55
C PHE A 37 -5.26 -6.66 11.00
N GLY A 38 -5.14 -7.96 10.74
CA GLY A 38 -6.14 -8.69 9.98
C GLY A 38 -6.04 -8.39 8.47
N VAL A 39 -6.79 -9.13 7.66
CA VAL A 39 -6.84 -8.96 6.19
C VAL A 39 -7.16 -7.51 5.78
N PHE A 40 -8.27 -6.96 6.28
CA PHE A 40 -8.71 -5.60 5.92
C PHE A 40 -7.80 -4.51 6.48
N GLY A 41 -7.27 -4.68 7.70
CA GLY A 41 -6.34 -3.71 8.27
C GLY A 41 -5.03 -3.65 7.48
N ASN A 42 -4.47 -4.81 7.14
CA ASN A 42 -3.26 -4.90 6.31
C ASN A 42 -3.50 -4.26 4.93
N MET A 43 -4.65 -4.52 4.31
CA MET A 43 -5.05 -3.90 3.04
C MET A 43 -5.02 -2.37 3.11
N ILE A 44 -5.68 -1.77 4.12
CA ILE A 44 -5.77 -0.31 4.28
C ILE A 44 -4.38 0.29 4.55
N VAL A 45 -3.61 -0.33 5.45
CA VAL A 45 -2.27 0.15 5.79
C VAL A 45 -1.33 0.13 4.59
N MET A 46 -1.36 -0.94 3.78
CA MET A 46 -0.51 -1.00 2.60
C MET A 46 -0.96 -0.05 1.50
N ALA A 47 -2.27 0.11 1.27
CA ALA A 47 -2.80 1.07 0.29
C ALA A 47 -2.44 2.51 0.64
N THR A 48 -2.57 2.88 1.92
CA THR A 48 -2.16 4.20 2.43
C THR A 48 -0.64 4.36 2.39
N GLY A 49 0.11 3.32 2.77
CA GLY A 49 1.57 3.29 2.69
C GLY A 49 2.09 3.48 1.26
N GLN A 50 1.46 2.86 0.25
CA GLN A 50 1.80 3.07 -1.15
C GLN A 50 1.67 4.55 -1.53
N ALA A 51 0.53 5.16 -1.21
CA ALA A 51 0.28 6.57 -1.51
C ALA A 51 1.32 7.48 -0.83
N LEU A 52 1.64 7.21 0.45
CA LEU A 52 2.68 7.94 1.17
C LEU A 52 4.06 7.77 0.53
N GLY A 53 4.43 6.56 0.10
CA GLY A 53 5.70 6.31 -0.58
C GLY A 53 5.84 7.12 -1.87
N MET A 54 4.77 7.22 -2.67
CA MET A 54 4.77 8.05 -3.87
C MET A 54 4.89 9.54 -3.55
N ILE A 55 4.18 10.04 -2.53
CA ILE A 55 4.26 11.44 -2.09
C ILE A 55 5.68 11.78 -1.61
N LEU A 56 6.31 10.90 -0.82
CA LEU A 56 7.67 11.12 -0.34
C LEU A 56 8.70 11.20 -1.48
N VAL A 57 8.54 10.36 -2.50
CA VAL A 57 9.42 10.35 -3.68
C VAL A 57 9.21 11.60 -4.54
N ASP A 58 7.96 12.07 -4.68
CA ASP A 58 7.66 13.35 -5.32
C ASP A 58 8.31 14.53 -4.58
N MET A 59 8.18 14.56 -3.24
CA MET A 59 8.79 15.57 -2.39
C MET A 59 10.33 15.52 -2.43
N ALA A 60 10.92 14.35 -2.66
CA ALA A 60 12.36 14.18 -2.81
C ALA A 60 12.89 14.63 -4.20
N GLY A 61 12.00 15.07 -5.10
CA GLY A 61 12.36 15.49 -6.47
C GLY A 61 12.82 14.34 -7.36
N LEU A 62 12.48 13.10 -7.01
CA LEU A 62 12.84 11.93 -7.81
C LEU A 62 11.87 11.78 -8.99
N PRO A 63 12.37 11.36 -10.16
CA PRO A 63 11.56 11.28 -11.37
C PRO A 63 10.54 10.13 -11.28
N LEU A 64 9.29 10.44 -10.95
CA LEU A 64 8.16 9.51 -10.98
C LEU A 64 7.82 8.99 -12.39
N ASN A 65 8.39 9.59 -13.44
CA ASN A 65 8.29 9.10 -14.82
C ASN A 65 9.07 7.79 -15.05
N SER A 66 10.00 7.44 -14.15
CA SER A 66 10.67 6.15 -14.20
C SER A 66 9.80 5.10 -13.50
N MET A 67 9.33 4.11 -14.26
CA MET A 67 8.54 3.00 -13.74
C MET A 67 9.25 2.27 -12.59
N GLN A 68 10.58 2.17 -12.64
CA GLN A 68 11.37 1.54 -11.58
C GLN A 68 11.27 2.31 -10.26
N VAL A 69 11.35 3.64 -10.32
CA VAL A 69 11.23 4.51 -9.15
C VAL A 69 9.81 4.43 -8.59
N LEU A 70 8.80 4.47 -9.45
CA LEU A 70 7.39 4.41 -9.04
C LEU A 70 7.05 3.07 -8.36
N VAL A 71 7.50 1.96 -8.93
CA VAL A 71 7.29 0.62 -8.34
C VAL A 71 8.04 0.48 -7.02
N ALA A 72 9.31 0.90 -6.96
CA ALA A 72 10.09 0.84 -5.74
C ALA A 72 9.46 1.69 -4.61
N ALA A 73 9.09 2.94 -4.91
CA ALA A 73 8.42 3.85 -3.98
C ALA A 73 7.11 3.24 -3.44
N SER A 74 6.31 2.68 -4.34
CA SER A 74 5.03 2.06 -4.02
C SER A 74 5.20 0.87 -3.07
N LEU A 75 6.12 -0.03 -3.39
CA LEU A 75 6.39 -1.22 -2.57
C LEU A 75 7.01 -0.85 -1.21
N LEU A 76 8.02 0.00 -1.20
CA LEU A 76 8.68 0.43 0.03
C LEU A 76 7.72 1.19 0.95
N GLY A 77 6.88 2.06 0.39
CA GLY A 77 5.84 2.76 1.15
C GLY A 77 4.83 1.79 1.76
N ALA A 78 4.30 0.86 0.95
CA ALA A 78 3.28 -0.08 1.39
C ALA A 78 3.77 -1.04 2.49
N PHE A 79 4.85 -1.77 2.22
CA PHE A 79 5.39 -2.74 3.17
C PHE A 79 6.11 -2.07 4.34
N GLY A 80 6.76 -0.93 4.10
CA GLY A 80 7.40 -0.14 5.16
C GLY A 80 6.38 0.40 6.16
N ALA A 81 5.26 0.94 5.70
CA ALA A 81 4.18 1.39 6.58
C ALA A 81 3.59 0.24 7.40
N LEU A 82 3.34 -0.91 6.75
CA LEU A 82 2.81 -2.10 7.43
C LEU A 82 3.77 -2.60 8.50
N LEU A 83 5.06 -2.70 8.19
CA LEU A 83 6.09 -3.10 9.12
C LEU A 83 6.17 -2.14 10.31
N LEU A 84 6.25 -0.83 10.05
CA LEU A 84 6.36 0.18 11.10
C LEU A 84 5.15 0.15 12.03
N LEU A 85 3.93 0.15 11.48
CA LEU A 85 2.73 0.13 12.30
C LEU A 85 2.58 -1.18 13.07
N ALA A 86 2.93 -2.32 12.48
CA ALA A 86 2.86 -3.60 13.18
C ALA A 86 3.88 -3.68 14.32
N LEU A 87 5.09 -3.17 14.13
CA LEU A 87 6.09 -3.04 15.19
C LEU A 87 5.60 -2.13 16.31
N LEU A 88 5.04 -0.95 15.96
CA LEU A 88 4.47 -0.04 16.95
C LEU A 88 3.34 -0.71 17.73
N LYS A 89 2.37 -1.34 17.06
CA LYS A 89 1.29 -2.10 17.70
C LYS A 89 1.85 -3.12 18.68
N GLN A 90 2.86 -3.87 18.27
CA GLN A 90 3.47 -4.90 19.12
C GLN A 90 4.19 -4.31 20.33
N ILE A 91 4.84 -3.15 20.20
CA ILE A 91 5.45 -2.43 21.31
C ILE A 91 4.38 -1.96 22.30
N PHE A 92 3.30 -1.33 21.81
CA PHE A 92 2.22 -0.81 22.66
C PHE A 92 1.42 -1.90 23.37
N LEU A 93 1.18 -3.05 22.73
CA LEU A 93 0.41 -4.16 23.31
C LEU A 93 1.24 -5.10 24.19
N ARG A 94 2.57 -4.97 24.21
CA ARG A 94 3.47 -5.73 25.10
C ARG A 94 3.81 -4.99 26.40
N ILE A 95 3.46 -3.72 26.50
CA ILE A 95 3.47 -2.94 27.76
C ILE A 95 2.14 -3.18 28.46
#